data_AF-A0AAJ7N391-F1
#
_entry.id   AF-A0AAJ7N391-F1
#
_cell.length_a   1.000
_cell.length_b   1.000
_cell.length_c   1.000
_cell.angle_alpha   90.00
_cell.angle_beta   90.00
_cell.angle_gamma   90.00
#
_symmetry.space_group_name_H-M   'P 1'
#
loop_
_entity.id
_entity.type
_entity.pdbx_description
1 polymer ?
#
loop_
_entity_poly.entity_id
_entity_poly.type
_entity_poly.pdbx_seq_one_letter_code
_entity_poly.pdbx_strand_id
1 'polypeptide(L)'
;MADQISPLIDIDMNGCVEITYDVFNPVENGSSISAKNNAPRNRVLRRTRSLNAPSPVQQFGPCGRMMKNSAMVMTIQDPASQRLTWYKPPLTVLVIKKVRDSSVLPPFVQLATWLIEEKRMVVFVEASVLEDPALATDPRFQGVRDRLQTFRDGTDDLQDRIDFIVCLGGDGTLLYASLLFQKSVPPVMAFHLGSLGFLTPFEFDNFREQVTNVLEGNAALTLRSRLECIIKRKGEESKEAKLLVLNEVVVDRGPSPYLSNIDLFIQGKHVTSVQGDGLIVSTPTGSTAYAVAAGASMIHPSVPAIMITPICPHSLSFRPIVVPAGVELKISVSPDSRNTSWVSFDGRNRQELFHGDSLQVTTSTYPVPSICAADQITDWFDSLAECLHWNVRKKQKHLDELSDLTHSSSNDTLDSLDRDS
;
A
#
# COMPACT_ATOMS: atom_id res chain seq x y z
N MET A 1 -46.91 26.81 -4.61
CA MET A 1 -47.11 25.57 -5.37
C MET A 1 -45.74 25.10 -5.79
N ALA A 2 -45.27 24.04 -5.14
CA ALA A 2 -44.01 23.39 -5.44
C ALA A 2 -44.31 22.24 -6.41
N ASP A 3 -43.66 22.22 -7.57
CA ASP A 3 -43.59 21.03 -8.42
C ASP A 3 -42.20 20.40 -8.24
N GLN A 4 -42.22 19.18 -7.70
CA GLN A 4 -41.09 18.28 -7.54
C GLN A 4 -40.74 17.66 -8.89
N ILE A 5 -39.44 17.55 -9.20
CA ILE A 5 -38.94 16.61 -10.20
C ILE A 5 -37.89 15.74 -9.52
N SER A 6 -38.23 14.46 -9.39
CA SER A 6 -37.43 13.36 -8.84
C SER A 6 -36.40 12.87 -9.87
N PRO A 7 -35.18 12.43 -9.47
CA PRO A 7 -34.33 11.64 -10.34
C PRO A 7 -34.81 10.19 -10.38
N LEU A 8 -34.90 9.61 -11.59
CA LEU A 8 -35.05 8.17 -11.78
C LEU A 8 -33.75 7.48 -11.35
N ILE A 9 -33.85 6.63 -10.35
CA ILE A 9 -32.82 5.68 -9.91
C ILE A 9 -33.28 4.33 -10.45
N ASP A 10 -32.63 3.81 -11.49
CA ASP A 10 -32.75 2.40 -11.82
C ASP A 10 -31.69 1.64 -11.01
N ILE A 11 -32.16 0.84 -10.07
CA ILE A 11 -31.35 -0.05 -9.24
C ILE A 11 -31.32 -1.39 -9.96
N ASP A 12 -30.21 -1.72 -10.61
CA ASP A 12 -29.99 -3.10 -11.07
C ASP A 12 -29.46 -3.95 -9.90
N MET A 13 -29.85 -5.22 -9.83
CA MET A 13 -29.75 -6.11 -8.66
C MET A 13 -28.32 -6.55 -8.26
N ASN A 14 -27.27 -5.84 -8.68
CA ASN A 14 -25.87 -6.14 -8.36
C ASN A 14 -25.07 -4.98 -7.71
N GLY A 15 -25.71 -3.89 -7.29
CA GLY A 15 -25.05 -2.88 -6.44
C GLY A 15 -23.88 -2.11 -7.08
N CYS A 16 -23.70 -2.17 -8.41
CA CYS A 16 -22.77 -1.30 -9.12
C CYS A 16 -23.44 0.03 -9.45
N VAL A 17 -22.82 1.14 -9.02
CA VAL A 17 -23.19 2.47 -9.49
C VAL A 17 -22.60 2.65 -10.88
N GLU A 18 -23.40 2.41 -11.92
CA GLU A 18 -23.07 2.89 -13.27
C GLU A 18 -23.15 4.42 -13.28
N ILE A 19 -22.03 5.09 -13.55
CA ILE A 19 -22.02 6.50 -13.94
C ILE A 19 -21.80 6.54 -15.44
N THR A 20 -22.88 6.37 -16.20
CA THR A 20 -22.95 6.68 -17.62
C THR A 20 -23.10 8.20 -17.77
N TYR A 21 -22.11 8.84 -18.42
CA TYR A 21 -22.23 10.24 -18.81
C TYR A 21 -22.99 10.33 -20.13
N ASP A 22 -24.27 10.70 -20.06
CA ASP A 22 -24.99 11.20 -21.23
C ASP A 22 -24.45 12.59 -21.60
N VAL A 23 -23.58 12.63 -22.59
CA VAL A 23 -23.23 13.87 -23.28
C VAL A 23 -24.33 14.13 -24.29
N PHE A 24 -25.17 15.13 -24.01
CA PHE A 24 -26.16 15.69 -24.93
C PHE A 24 -25.58 15.80 -26.35
N ASN A 25 -26.05 14.96 -27.28
CA ASN A 25 -25.94 15.23 -28.71
C ASN A 25 -27.04 16.24 -29.07
N PRO A 26 -26.73 17.43 -29.63
CA PRO A 26 -27.77 18.23 -30.26
C PRO A 26 -28.21 17.49 -31.54
N VAL A 27 -29.47 17.06 -31.54
CA VAL A 27 -30.17 16.61 -32.74
C VAL A 27 -30.19 17.76 -33.74
N GLU A 28 -29.65 17.54 -34.94
CA GLU A 28 -29.88 18.42 -36.09
C GLU A 28 -31.38 18.44 -36.39
N ASN A 29 -32.01 19.59 -36.19
CA ASN A 29 -33.22 19.96 -36.92
C ASN A 29 -33.19 21.45 -37.19
N GLY A 30 -33.16 21.80 -38.48
CA GLY A 30 -33.14 23.18 -38.94
C GLY A 30 -34.47 23.88 -38.67
N SER A 31 -34.40 25.05 -38.04
CA SER A 31 -35.22 26.21 -38.39
C SER A 31 -34.70 27.42 -37.63
N SER A 32 -34.51 28.52 -38.37
CA SER A 32 -34.12 29.85 -37.94
C SER A 32 -34.95 30.40 -36.76
N ILE A 33 -34.30 31.15 -35.85
CA ILE A 33 -34.63 32.56 -35.47
C ILE A 33 -33.95 32.94 -34.13
N SER A 34 -33.35 34.15 -34.14
CA SER A 34 -33.10 35.08 -33.04
C SER A 34 -32.09 34.72 -31.93
N ALA A 35 -30.98 35.43 -31.98
CA ALA A 35 -30.01 35.63 -30.91
C ALA A 35 -30.65 36.02 -29.56
N LYS A 36 -30.30 35.27 -28.51
CA LYS A 36 -30.14 35.82 -27.16
C LYS A 36 -28.84 35.27 -26.57
N ASN A 37 -27.92 36.19 -26.32
CA ASN A 37 -26.69 35.98 -25.56
C ASN A 37 -27.01 35.30 -24.22
N ASN A 38 -26.64 34.03 -24.09
CA ASN A 38 -26.40 33.41 -22.80
C ASN A 38 -25.05 32.69 -22.89
N ALA A 39 -24.00 33.39 -22.50
CA ALA A 39 -22.72 32.77 -22.20
C ALA A 39 -22.97 31.65 -21.17
N PRO A 40 -22.41 30.44 -21.35
CA PRO A 40 -22.57 29.40 -20.36
C PRO A 40 -21.86 29.86 -19.09
N ARG A 41 -22.63 30.09 -18.02
CA ARG A 41 -22.08 30.28 -16.67
C ARG A 41 -21.12 29.12 -16.41
N ASN A 42 -19.86 29.44 -16.13
CA ASN A 42 -18.86 28.51 -15.59
C ASN A 42 -19.46 27.77 -14.39
N ARG A 43 -20.09 26.62 -14.64
CA ARG A 43 -20.39 25.64 -13.58
C ARG A 43 -19.03 25.14 -13.14
N VAL A 44 -18.57 25.64 -11.99
CA VAL A 44 -17.45 25.06 -11.27
C VAL A 44 -17.83 23.60 -11.03
N LEU A 45 -17.27 22.71 -11.84
CA LEU A 45 -17.41 21.27 -11.66
C LEU A 45 -16.79 20.96 -10.31
N ARG A 46 -17.62 20.75 -9.28
CA ARG A 46 -17.13 20.26 -8.00
C ARG A 46 -16.45 18.93 -8.27
N ARG A 47 -15.17 18.86 -7.89
CA ARG A 47 -14.38 17.64 -8.01
C ARG A 47 -15.14 16.50 -7.32
N THR A 48 -15.32 15.38 -8.02
CA THR A 48 -15.87 14.17 -7.41
C THR A 48 -14.95 13.71 -6.27
N ARG A 49 -15.45 12.90 -5.33
CA ARG A 49 -14.62 12.23 -4.31
C ARG A 49 -13.71 11.14 -4.90
N SER A 50 -13.58 11.08 -6.22
CA SER A 50 -12.82 10.06 -6.93
C SER A 50 -11.33 10.25 -6.72
N LEU A 51 -10.62 9.15 -6.51
CA LEU A 51 -9.15 9.15 -6.52
C LEU A 51 -8.58 9.07 -7.93
N ASN A 52 -9.40 8.66 -8.90
CA ASN A 52 -9.01 8.67 -10.31
C ASN A 52 -9.04 10.10 -10.89
N ALA A 53 -8.13 10.37 -11.81
CA ALA A 53 -8.18 11.60 -12.59
C ALA A 53 -9.47 11.64 -13.44
N PRO A 54 -10.00 12.85 -13.74
CA PRO A 54 -11.12 12.98 -14.68
C PRO A 54 -10.79 12.29 -16.01
N SER A 55 -11.77 11.62 -16.60
CA SER A 55 -11.60 11.01 -17.92
C SER A 55 -11.16 12.08 -18.93
N PRO A 56 -10.09 11.84 -19.71
CA PRO A 56 -9.61 12.82 -20.67
C PRO A 56 -10.66 13.07 -21.75
N VAL A 57 -10.75 14.32 -22.22
CA VAL A 57 -11.54 14.65 -23.40
C VAL A 57 -10.95 13.89 -24.58
N GLN A 58 -11.77 13.04 -25.20
CA GLN A 58 -11.34 12.17 -26.29
C GLN A 58 -11.33 12.87 -27.65
N GLN A 59 -11.70 14.15 -27.71
CA GLN A 59 -11.66 14.99 -28.90
C GLN A 59 -10.42 15.90 -28.83
N PHE A 60 -9.63 15.89 -29.89
CA PHE A 60 -8.38 16.64 -30.01
C PHE A 60 -8.54 17.70 -31.11
N GLY A 61 -8.88 18.93 -30.69
CA GLY A 61 -9.15 20.03 -31.62
C GLY A 61 -10.36 19.77 -32.54
N PRO A 62 -10.43 20.42 -33.71
CA PRO A 62 -11.62 20.37 -34.57
C PRO A 62 -11.80 19.02 -35.28
N CYS A 63 -10.71 18.28 -35.54
CA CYS A 63 -10.74 17.09 -36.41
C CYS A 63 -10.21 15.82 -35.74
N GLY A 64 -9.51 15.92 -34.62
CA GLY A 64 -8.90 14.76 -33.95
C GLY A 64 -9.85 14.09 -32.97
N ARG A 65 -9.81 12.77 -32.88
CA ARG A 65 -10.50 12.00 -31.84
C ARG A 65 -9.75 10.72 -31.51
N MET A 66 -9.78 10.30 -30.25
CA MET A 66 -9.35 8.97 -29.85
C MET A 66 -10.30 7.92 -30.44
N MET A 67 -9.73 6.91 -31.08
CA MET A 67 -10.50 5.80 -31.64
C MET A 67 -11.22 5.06 -30.51
N LYS A 68 -12.55 4.98 -30.59
CA LYS A 68 -13.35 4.18 -29.64
C LYS A 68 -13.34 2.74 -30.11
N ASN A 69 -12.54 1.90 -29.45
CA ASN A 69 -12.62 0.46 -29.60
C ASN A 69 -13.23 -0.12 -28.32
N SER A 70 -14.47 -0.61 -28.38
CA SER A 70 -15.18 -1.14 -27.21
C SER A 70 -14.43 -2.32 -26.56
N ALA A 71 -13.60 -3.05 -27.32
CA ALA A 71 -12.75 -4.12 -26.80
C ALA A 71 -11.53 -3.62 -26.00
N MET A 72 -11.24 -2.32 -26.00
CA MET A 72 -10.08 -1.71 -25.31
C MET A 72 -10.49 -0.88 -24.08
N VAL A 73 -11.77 -0.84 -23.73
CA VAL A 73 -12.23 -0.12 -22.53
C VAL A 73 -11.98 -0.98 -21.30
N MET A 74 -11.02 -0.56 -20.46
CA MET A 74 -10.81 -1.15 -19.14
C MET A 74 -11.70 -0.46 -18.11
N THR A 75 -12.53 -1.22 -17.41
CA THR A 75 -13.30 -0.75 -16.25
C THR A 75 -12.46 -0.93 -14.99
N ILE A 76 -11.93 0.18 -14.46
CA ILE A 76 -11.14 0.19 -13.22
C ILE A 76 -12.03 0.76 -12.12
N GLN A 77 -12.23 -0.01 -11.05
CA GLN A 77 -12.96 0.46 -9.88
C GLN A 77 -12.21 1.64 -9.24
N ASP A 78 -12.94 2.69 -8.89
CA ASP A 78 -12.37 3.82 -8.17
C ASP A 78 -11.84 3.37 -6.80
N PRO A 79 -10.55 3.57 -6.48
CA PRO A 79 -10.02 3.23 -5.17
C PRO A 79 -10.88 3.81 -4.04
N ALA A 80 -11.33 5.07 -4.12
CA ALA A 80 -12.13 5.70 -3.07
C ALA A 80 -13.49 5.02 -2.79
N SER A 81 -13.98 4.20 -3.72
CA SER A 81 -15.27 3.50 -3.63
C SER A 81 -15.15 2.07 -3.09
N GLN A 82 -13.94 1.57 -2.84
CA GLN A 82 -13.70 0.19 -2.42
C GLN A 82 -14.20 -0.04 -0.99
N ARG A 83 -15.18 -0.93 -0.86
CA ARG A 83 -15.83 -1.32 0.40
C ARG A 83 -15.77 -2.83 0.54
N LEU A 84 -15.56 -3.28 1.77
CA LEU A 84 -15.69 -4.69 2.13
C LEU A 84 -17.16 -5.09 2.08
N THR A 85 -17.45 -6.27 1.53
CA THR A 85 -18.77 -6.91 1.65
C THR A 85 -18.57 -8.38 1.95
N TRP A 86 -19.40 -8.91 2.85
CA TRP A 86 -19.38 -10.32 3.22
C TRP A 86 -20.50 -11.07 2.50
N TYR A 87 -20.17 -11.96 1.58
CA TYR A 87 -21.16 -12.84 0.95
C TYR A 87 -21.78 -13.82 1.94
N LYS A 88 -21.02 -14.18 2.98
CA LYS A 88 -21.44 -14.98 4.12
C LYS A 88 -20.78 -14.39 5.37
N PRO A 89 -21.44 -14.41 6.54
CA PRO A 89 -20.82 -13.99 7.79
C PRO A 89 -19.52 -14.78 8.03
N PRO A 90 -18.39 -14.10 8.32
CA PRO A 90 -17.12 -14.78 8.59
C PRO A 90 -17.23 -15.58 9.90
N LEU A 91 -16.71 -16.81 9.90
CA LEU A 91 -16.75 -17.71 11.06
C LEU A 91 -15.34 -18.05 11.57
N THR A 92 -14.35 -17.97 10.70
CA THR A 92 -12.96 -18.29 10.99
C THR A 92 -12.10 -17.04 10.95
N VAL A 93 -11.24 -16.87 11.95
CA VAL A 93 -10.34 -15.72 12.04
C VAL A 93 -8.92 -16.17 12.36
N LEU A 94 -7.96 -15.71 11.58
CA LEU A 94 -6.54 -15.87 11.87
C LEU A 94 -6.06 -14.68 12.69
N VAL A 95 -5.51 -14.93 13.88
CA VAL A 95 -4.92 -13.89 14.72
C VAL A 95 -3.39 -14.00 14.67
N ILE A 96 -2.75 -12.98 14.11
CA ILE A 96 -1.29 -12.86 14.01
C ILE A 96 -0.81 -11.84 15.03
N LYS A 97 0.05 -12.25 15.96
CA LYS A 97 0.69 -11.34 16.91
C LYS A 97 2.15 -11.09 16.57
N LYS A 98 2.67 -9.91 16.91
CA LYS A 98 4.11 -9.64 16.88
C LYS A 98 4.84 -10.61 17.80
N VAL A 99 5.88 -11.24 17.27
CA VAL A 99 6.70 -12.23 17.98
C VAL A 99 7.63 -11.53 18.97
N ARG A 100 7.85 -12.14 20.14
CA ARG A 100 8.76 -11.64 21.21
C ARG A 100 8.45 -10.22 21.70
N ASP A 101 7.19 -9.80 21.62
CA ASP A 101 6.74 -8.52 22.15
C ASP A 101 5.72 -8.74 23.28
N SER A 102 6.14 -8.44 24.52
CA SER A 102 5.30 -8.64 25.70
C SER A 102 4.12 -7.68 25.77
N SER A 103 4.21 -6.50 25.13
CA SER A 103 3.13 -5.51 25.08
C SER A 103 1.89 -6.02 24.36
N VAL A 104 2.08 -6.98 23.44
CA VAL A 104 1.00 -7.55 22.61
C VAL A 104 0.26 -8.69 23.31
N LEU A 105 0.84 -9.30 24.36
CA LEU A 105 0.24 -10.48 24.99
C LEU A 105 -1.12 -10.19 25.64
N PRO A 106 -1.30 -9.13 26.47
CA PRO A 106 -2.61 -8.87 27.07
C PRO A 106 -3.69 -8.55 26.01
N PRO A 107 -3.43 -7.70 25.00
CA PRO A 107 -4.34 -7.48 23.86
C PRO A 107 -4.67 -8.75 23.09
N PHE A 108 -3.69 -9.61 22.84
CA PHE A 108 -3.89 -10.90 22.18
C PHE A 108 -4.86 -11.80 22.94
N VAL A 109 -4.64 -11.97 24.25
CA VAL A 109 -5.55 -12.79 25.09
C VAL A 109 -6.95 -12.18 25.11
N GLN A 110 -7.07 -10.85 25.28
CA GLN A 110 -8.35 -10.16 25.32
C GLN A 110 -9.13 -10.32 24.00
N LEU A 111 -8.46 -10.17 22.86
CA LEU A 111 -9.05 -10.36 21.54
C LEU A 111 -9.47 -11.81 21.32
N ALA A 112 -8.58 -12.77 21.59
CA ALA A 112 -8.86 -14.19 21.37
C ALA A 112 -10.05 -14.66 22.21
N THR A 113 -10.08 -14.30 23.50
CA THR A 113 -11.22 -14.61 24.38
C THR A 113 -12.51 -14.01 23.87
N TRP A 114 -12.50 -12.73 23.48
CA TRP A 114 -13.68 -12.06 22.95
C TRP A 114 -14.24 -12.70 21.67
N LEU A 115 -13.36 -13.04 20.72
CA LEU A 115 -13.74 -13.71 19.46
C LEU A 115 -14.36 -15.09 19.71
N ILE A 116 -13.82 -15.83 20.68
CA ILE A 116 -14.22 -17.20 21.01
C ILE A 116 -15.52 -17.24 21.82
N GLU A 117 -15.67 -16.36 22.80
CA GLU A 117 -16.79 -16.38 23.75
C GLU A 117 -17.98 -15.52 23.29
N GLU A 118 -17.72 -14.29 22.88
CA GLU A 118 -18.77 -13.34 22.50
C GLU A 118 -19.17 -13.48 21.02
N LYS A 119 -18.19 -13.60 20.11
CA LYS A 119 -18.46 -13.74 18.66
C LYS A 119 -18.61 -15.18 18.17
N ARG A 120 -18.29 -16.16 19.01
CA ARG A 120 -18.39 -17.61 18.70
C ARG A 120 -17.64 -18.00 17.41
N MET A 121 -16.50 -17.36 17.16
CA MET A 121 -15.66 -17.62 15.99
C MET A 121 -14.63 -18.72 16.29
N VAL A 122 -14.18 -19.39 15.23
CA VAL A 122 -13.02 -20.29 15.28
C VAL A 122 -11.76 -19.47 15.09
N VAL A 123 -10.92 -19.41 16.12
CA VAL A 123 -9.68 -18.61 16.11
C VAL A 123 -8.49 -19.50 15.78
N PHE A 124 -7.79 -19.17 14.69
CA PHE A 124 -6.54 -19.77 14.27
C PHE A 124 -5.35 -18.95 14.75
N VAL A 125 -4.32 -19.63 15.22
CA VAL A 125 -3.02 -19.04 15.62
C VAL A 125 -1.87 -19.94 15.19
N GLU A 126 -0.68 -19.39 15.07
CA GLU A 126 0.52 -20.20 14.82
C GLU A 126 0.82 -21.10 16.04
N ALA A 127 1.25 -22.35 15.82
CA ALA A 127 1.52 -23.30 16.90
C ALA A 127 2.52 -22.77 17.94
N SER A 128 3.50 -21.97 17.50
CA SER A 128 4.50 -21.32 18.37
C SER A 128 3.87 -20.38 19.42
N VAL A 129 2.65 -19.89 19.20
CA VAL A 129 1.91 -19.09 20.19
C VAL A 129 1.56 -19.90 21.43
N LEU A 130 1.25 -21.19 21.27
CA LEU A 130 0.95 -22.08 22.40
C LEU A 130 2.18 -22.49 23.20
N GLU A 131 3.36 -22.29 22.62
CA GLU A 131 4.67 -22.59 23.22
C GLU A 131 5.24 -21.37 23.96
N ASP A 132 4.60 -20.20 23.86
CA ASP A 132 5.03 -18.96 24.52
C ASP A 132 4.88 -19.06 26.05
N PRO A 133 5.99 -19.05 26.83
CA PRO A 133 5.94 -19.25 28.28
C PRO A 133 5.10 -18.20 29.00
N ALA A 134 5.09 -16.95 28.50
CA ALA A 134 4.34 -15.87 29.13
C ALA A 134 2.83 -16.07 29.00
N LEU A 135 2.37 -16.62 27.87
CA LEU A 135 0.97 -17.00 27.68
C LEU A 135 0.61 -18.26 28.47
N ALA A 136 1.53 -19.23 28.57
CA ALA A 136 1.31 -20.42 29.36
C ALA A 136 1.04 -20.12 30.85
N THR A 137 1.59 -19.02 31.38
CA THR A 137 1.33 -18.59 32.76
C THR A 137 0.08 -17.74 32.96
N ASP A 138 -0.55 -17.22 31.89
CA ASP A 138 -1.73 -16.35 32.01
C ASP A 138 -3.01 -17.19 32.24
N PRO A 139 -3.70 -17.05 33.40
CA PRO A 139 -4.92 -17.83 33.68
C PRO A 139 -6.05 -17.58 32.68
N ARG A 140 -6.15 -16.36 32.13
CA ARG A 140 -7.18 -16.01 31.15
C ARG A 140 -6.96 -16.74 29.84
N PHE A 141 -5.69 -16.92 29.46
CA PHE A 141 -5.33 -17.67 28.27
C PHE A 141 -5.63 -19.17 28.42
N GLN A 142 -5.39 -19.74 29.59
CA GLN A 142 -5.71 -21.16 29.83
C GLN A 142 -7.20 -21.49 29.62
N GLY A 143 -8.11 -20.56 29.92
CA GLY A 143 -9.54 -20.73 29.67
C GLY A 143 -9.93 -20.87 28.20
N VAL A 144 -9.09 -20.37 27.28
CA VAL A 144 -9.37 -20.37 25.84
C VAL A 144 -8.38 -21.19 25.01
N ARG A 145 -7.26 -21.60 25.61
CA ARG A 145 -6.15 -22.30 24.94
C ARG A 145 -6.62 -23.52 24.15
N ASP A 146 -7.42 -24.38 24.77
CA ASP A 146 -7.88 -25.64 24.15
C ASP A 146 -8.93 -25.43 23.05
N ARG A 147 -9.45 -24.21 22.90
CA ARG A 147 -10.42 -23.83 21.86
C ARG A 147 -9.75 -23.20 20.63
N LEU A 148 -8.45 -22.91 20.71
CA LEU A 148 -7.69 -22.36 19.59
C LEU A 148 -7.35 -23.46 18.58
N GLN A 149 -7.47 -23.12 17.30
CA GLN A 149 -6.94 -23.94 16.22
C GLN A 149 -5.50 -23.50 15.93
N THR A 150 -4.61 -24.47 15.73
CA THR A 150 -3.21 -24.19 15.43
C THR A 150 -2.84 -24.62 14.02
N PHE A 151 -1.87 -23.92 13.46
CA PHE A 151 -1.22 -24.31 12.21
C PHE A 151 0.30 -24.14 12.33
N ARG A 152 1.02 -24.80 11.44
CA ARG A 152 2.48 -24.72 11.31
C ARG A 152 2.84 -24.18 9.93
N ASP A 153 3.54 -23.06 9.93
CA ASP A 153 4.08 -22.44 8.71
C ASP A 153 4.96 -23.43 7.92
N GLY A 154 4.86 -23.39 6.60
CA GLY A 154 5.56 -24.29 5.68
C GLY A 154 5.00 -25.71 5.57
N THR A 155 4.06 -26.11 6.43
CA THR A 155 3.46 -27.45 6.39
C THR A 155 1.95 -27.45 6.21
N ASP A 156 1.24 -26.55 6.89
CA ASP A 156 -0.22 -26.48 6.82
C ASP A 156 -0.66 -25.44 5.80
N ASP A 157 -1.64 -25.79 4.97
CA ASP A 157 -2.28 -24.85 4.04
C ASP A 157 -3.49 -24.20 4.70
N LEU A 158 -3.42 -22.87 4.85
CA LEU A 158 -4.51 -22.04 5.38
C LEU A 158 -5.42 -21.50 4.28
N GLN A 159 -5.08 -21.70 3.01
CA GLN A 159 -5.89 -21.24 1.89
C GLN A 159 -7.31 -21.80 2.02
N ASP A 160 -8.29 -20.90 1.88
CA ASP A 160 -9.73 -21.19 1.96
C ASP A 160 -10.24 -21.71 3.32
N ARG A 161 -9.41 -21.67 4.38
CA ARG A 161 -9.80 -22.00 5.77
C ARG A 161 -10.04 -20.78 6.65
N ILE A 162 -9.61 -19.61 6.20
CA ILE A 162 -9.62 -18.35 6.96
C ILE A 162 -10.50 -17.34 6.23
N ASP A 163 -11.52 -16.82 6.91
CA ASP A 163 -12.43 -15.82 6.36
C ASP A 163 -11.93 -14.39 6.63
N PHE A 164 -11.21 -14.18 7.73
CA PHE A 164 -10.81 -12.87 8.25
C PHE A 164 -9.45 -12.94 8.95
N ILE A 165 -8.62 -11.91 8.84
CA ILE A 165 -7.31 -11.84 9.49
C ILE A 165 -7.26 -10.63 10.42
N VAL A 166 -6.83 -10.85 11.66
CA VAL A 166 -6.50 -9.77 12.61
C VAL A 166 -5.02 -9.81 12.94
N CYS A 167 -4.35 -8.69 12.69
CA CYS A 167 -2.95 -8.49 13.04
C CYS A 167 -2.83 -7.62 14.29
N LEU A 168 -2.01 -8.03 15.26
CA LEU A 168 -1.67 -7.30 16.48
C LEU A 168 -0.18 -7.01 16.49
N GLY A 169 0.23 -5.79 16.13
CA GLY A 169 1.63 -5.38 16.15
C GLY A 169 1.94 -4.30 15.14
N GLY A 170 3.15 -4.34 14.57
CA GLY A 170 3.56 -3.43 13.50
C GLY A 170 3.42 -4.06 12.11
N ASP A 171 3.90 -3.34 11.10
CA ASP A 171 3.84 -3.69 9.68
C ASP A 171 4.30 -5.12 9.34
N GLY A 172 5.29 -5.65 10.08
CA GLY A 172 5.79 -7.02 9.89
C GLY A 172 4.75 -8.12 10.08
N THR A 173 3.66 -7.86 10.82
CA THR A 173 2.55 -8.80 10.98
C THR A 173 1.73 -8.95 9.69
N LEU A 174 1.53 -7.85 8.97
CA LEU A 174 0.84 -7.85 7.68
C LEU A 174 1.71 -8.47 6.59
N LEU A 175 3.04 -8.25 6.62
CA LEU A 175 3.98 -8.99 5.74
C LEU A 175 3.93 -10.49 5.97
N TYR A 176 3.77 -10.93 7.23
CA TYR A 176 3.58 -12.34 7.52
C TYR A 176 2.24 -12.87 6.99
N ALA A 177 1.15 -12.10 7.11
CA ALA A 177 -0.12 -12.46 6.47
C ALA A 177 0.04 -12.62 4.94
N SER A 178 0.71 -11.68 4.26
CA SER A 178 0.98 -11.79 2.82
C SER A 178 1.78 -13.03 2.46
N LEU A 179 2.74 -13.43 3.30
CA LEU A 179 3.53 -14.65 3.12
C LEU A 179 2.66 -15.91 3.19
N LEU A 180 1.78 -16.01 4.19
CA LEU A 180 0.92 -17.18 4.40
C LEU A 180 -0.09 -17.38 3.25
N PHE A 181 -0.53 -16.31 2.59
CA PHE A 181 -1.53 -16.36 1.52
C PHE A 181 -0.94 -15.99 0.16
N GLN A 182 -0.33 -16.96 -0.54
CA GLN A 182 0.26 -16.78 -1.88
C GLN A 182 -0.78 -16.76 -3.03
N LYS A 183 -2.07 -16.70 -2.72
CA LYS A 183 -3.19 -16.49 -3.66
C LYS A 183 -4.12 -15.40 -3.13
N SER A 184 -5.44 -15.60 -3.20
CA SER A 184 -6.43 -14.69 -2.64
C SER A 184 -6.23 -14.55 -1.13
N VAL A 185 -6.17 -13.31 -0.65
CA VAL A 185 -5.90 -12.98 0.76
C VAL A 185 -7.22 -12.56 1.42
N PRO A 186 -7.60 -13.16 2.57
CA PRO A 186 -8.73 -12.68 3.35
C PRO A 186 -8.55 -11.22 3.80
N PRO A 187 -9.64 -10.45 4.05
CA PRO A 187 -9.57 -9.09 4.58
C PRO A 187 -8.71 -9.01 5.86
N VAL A 188 -7.75 -8.07 5.87
CA VAL A 188 -6.80 -7.90 6.96
C VAL A 188 -7.13 -6.64 7.76
N MET A 189 -7.42 -6.81 9.05
CA MET A 189 -7.55 -5.73 10.01
C MET A 189 -6.31 -5.70 10.90
N ALA A 190 -5.59 -4.58 10.93
CA ALA A 190 -4.29 -4.52 11.58
C ALA A 190 -4.23 -3.42 12.66
N PHE A 191 -3.97 -3.84 13.89
CA PHE A 191 -3.86 -2.99 15.06
C PHE A 191 -2.41 -2.69 15.41
N HIS A 192 -2.09 -1.42 15.66
CA HIS A 192 -0.84 -1.02 16.31
C HIS A 192 -1.02 -0.95 17.84
N LEU A 193 0.06 -1.27 18.57
CA LEU A 193 0.09 -1.30 20.03
C LEU A 193 1.22 -0.42 20.60
N GLY A 194 1.60 0.60 19.86
CA GLY A 194 2.73 1.47 20.12
C GLY A 194 2.77 2.62 19.11
N SER A 195 3.90 2.82 18.43
CA SER A 195 3.96 3.78 17.32
C SER A 195 3.08 3.31 16.15
N LEU A 196 2.33 4.23 15.54
CA LEU A 196 1.63 4.00 14.29
C LEU A 196 2.61 3.53 13.21
N GLY A 197 2.18 2.55 12.40
CA GLY A 197 2.88 2.06 11.21
C GLY A 197 2.10 2.43 9.94
N PHE A 198 2.69 2.19 8.77
CA PHE A 198 2.01 2.49 7.49
C PHE A 198 0.96 1.43 7.11
N LEU A 199 0.97 0.27 7.76
CA LEU A 199 0.08 -0.86 7.47
C LEU A 199 -0.91 -1.18 8.59
N THR A 200 -0.83 -0.49 9.74
CA THR A 200 -1.56 -0.84 10.96
C THR A 200 -2.40 0.35 11.48
N PRO A 201 -3.49 0.72 10.79
CA PRO A 201 -4.21 1.97 11.05
C PRO A 201 -5.08 1.96 12.32
N PHE A 202 -5.33 0.80 12.95
CA PHE A 202 -6.23 0.71 14.09
C PHE A 202 -5.50 0.77 15.43
N GLU A 203 -6.04 1.54 16.38
CA GLU A 203 -5.66 1.47 17.80
C GLU A 203 -6.45 0.37 18.52
N PHE A 204 -5.83 -0.30 19.50
CA PHE A 204 -6.45 -1.45 20.15
C PHE A 204 -7.52 -1.09 21.20
N ASP A 205 -7.53 0.11 21.75
CA ASP A 205 -8.36 0.49 22.91
C ASP A 205 -9.86 0.24 22.70
N ASN A 206 -10.37 0.42 21.47
CA ASN A 206 -11.77 0.20 21.11
C ASN A 206 -11.97 -0.95 20.10
N PHE A 207 -11.16 -2.01 20.19
CA PHE A 207 -11.18 -3.09 19.20
C PHE A 207 -12.55 -3.79 19.09
N ARG A 208 -13.34 -3.89 20.17
CA ARG A 208 -14.62 -4.62 20.15
C ARG A 208 -15.63 -3.99 19.20
N GLU A 209 -15.75 -2.67 19.26
CA GLU A 209 -16.65 -1.91 18.37
C GLU A 209 -16.12 -1.97 16.94
N GLN A 210 -14.83 -1.68 16.75
CA GLN A 210 -14.21 -1.64 15.42
C GLN A 210 -14.28 -3.00 14.71
N VAL A 211 -13.94 -4.10 15.39
CA VAL A 211 -14.06 -5.45 14.81
C VAL A 211 -15.52 -5.78 14.53
N THR A 212 -16.46 -5.40 15.39
CA THR A 212 -17.90 -5.63 15.13
C THR A 212 -18.36 -4.91 13.86
N ASN A 213 -18.00 -3.64 13.69
CA ASN A 213 -18.33 -2.86 12.49
C ASN A 213 -17.76 -3.48 11.20
N VAL A 214 -16.56 -4.04 11.28
CA VAL A 214 -15.94 -4.78 10.16
C VAL A 214 -16.70 -6.05 9.84
N LEU A 215 -17.05 -6.86 10.85
CA LEU A 215 -17.78 -8.11 10.68
C LEU A 215 -19.20 -7.89 10.10
N GLU A 216 -19.80 -6.73 10.35
CA GLU A 216 -21.09 -6.33 9.77
C GLU A 216 -21.00 -5.83 8.31
N GLY A 217 -19.78 -5.66 7.77
CA GLY A 217 -19.55 -5.50 6.33
C GLY A 217 -19.62 -4.08 5.77
N ASN A 218 -19.32 -3.05 6.57
CA ASN A 218 -19.36 -1.64 6.12
C ASN A 218 -18.01 -0.90 6.17
N ALA A 219 -16.90 -1.64 6.08
CA ALA A 219 -15.56 -1.05 6.18
C ALA A 219 -15.00 -0.62 4.81
N ALA A 220 -14.26 0.49 4.78
CA ALA A 220 -13.45 0.86 3.61
C ALA A 220 -12.24 -0.08 3.48
N LEU A 221 -11.84 -0.37 2.24
CA LEU A 221 -10.68 -1.23 1.95
C LEU A 221 -9.66 -0.46 1.14
N THR A 222 -8.38 -0.69 1.41
CA THR A 222 -7.28 -0.40 0.50
C THR A 222 -6.77 -1.71 -0.09
N LEU A 223 -6.92 -1.90 -1.40
CA LEU A 223 -6.33 -3.03 -2.11
C LEU A 223 -4.84 -2.75 -2.38
N ARG A 224 -3.97 -3.28 -1.52
CA ARG A 224 -2.52 -3.11 -1.64
C ARG A 224 -1.99 -4.08 -2.69
N SER A 225 -1.45 -3.55 -3.79
CA SER A 225 -0.86 -4.39 -4.85
C SER A 225 0.33 -5.20 -4.34
N ARG A 226 0.54 -6.36 -4.96
CA ARG A 226 1.70 -7.23 -4.75
C ARG A 226 2.47 -7.39 -6.05
N LEU A 227 3.76 -7.69 -5.98
CA LEU A 227 4.51 -8.14 -7.14
C LEU A 227 4.44 -9.67 -7.21
N GLU A 228 4.22 -10.21 -8.40
CA GLU A 228 4.49 -11.61 -8.73
C GLU A 228 5.92 -11.72 -9.24
N CYS A 229 6.69 -12.58 -8.60
CA CYS A 229 8.09 -12.82 -8.89
C CYS A 229 8.32 -14.26 -9.31
N ILE A 230 9.02 -14.44 -10.42
CA ILE A 230 9.35 -15.76 -10.96
C ILE A 230 10.85 -15.83 -11.23
N ILE A 231 11.52 -16.79 -10.59
CA ILE A 231 12.94 -17.07 -10.87
C ILE A 231 13.00 -18.08 -12.02
N LYS A 232 13.59 -17.65 -13.13
CA LYS A 232 13.92 -18.49 -14.28
C LYS A 232 15.37 -18.91 -14.21
N ARG A 233 15.61 -20.19 -13.96
CA ARG A 233 16.95 -20.80 -13.89
C ARG A 233 17.41 -21.20 -15.28
N LYS A 234 18.71 -21.03 -15.57
CA LYS A 234 19.28 -21.43 -16.86
C LYS A 234 19.18 -22.95 -17.06
N GLY A 235 18.46 -23.38 -18.10
CA GLY A 235 18.37 -24.80 -18.48
C GLY A 235 17.28 -25.61 -17.77
N GLU A 236 16.43 -24.96 -16.97
CA GLU A 236 15.25 -25.60 -16.35
C GLU A 236 13.97 -24.98 -16.90
N GLU A 237 13.15 -25.75 -17.61
CA GLU A 237 11.86 -25.27 -18.12
C GLU A 237 10.68 -25.54 -17.17
N SER A 238 10.87 -26.33 -16.10
CA SER A 238 9.74 -27.04 -15.49
C SER A 238 9.45 -26.77 -14.01
N LYS A 239 10.20 -25.91 -13.31
CA LYS A 239 9.92 -25.54 -11.90
C LYS A 239 10.13 -24.07 -11.62
N GLU A 240 9.25 -23.25 -12.16
CA GLU A 240 9.17 -21.82 -11.84
C GLU A 240 8.45 -21.64 -10.49
N ALA A 241 9.21 -21.42 -9.42
CA ALA A 241 8.63 -21.04 -8.13
C ALA A 241 8.09 -19.61 -8.23
N LYS A 242 6.77 -19.47 -8.09
CA LYS A 242 6.09 -18.17 -8.03
C LYS A 242 6.06 -17.68 -6.60
N LEU A 243 6.46 -16.43 -6.38
CA LEU A 243 6.44 -15.77 -5.08
C LEU A 243 5.72 -14.44 -5.19
N LEU A 244 4.81 -14.17 -4.27
CA LEU A 244 4.12 -12.89 -4.16
C LEU A 244 4.73 -12.08 -3.02
N VAL A 245 5.13 -10.84 -3.33
CA VAL A 245 5.70 -9.89 -2.37
C VAL A 245 4.82 -8.65 -2.23
N LEU A 246 4.67 -8.16 -1.01
CA LEU A 246 3.87 -6.98 -0.72
C LEU A 246 4.68 -5.70 -0.83
N ASN A 247 5.88 -5.68 -0.27
CA ASN A 247 6.71 -4.49 -0.27
C ASN A 247 7.65 -4.50 -1.47
N GLU A 248 8.62 -5.42 -1.48
CA GLU A 248 9.68 -5.40 -2.47
C GLU A 248 10.33 -6.76 -2.75
N VAL A 249 10.95 -6.82 -3.93
CA VAL A 249 11.99 -7.78 -4.25
C VAL A 249 13.32 -7.02 -4.38
N VAL A 250 14.34 -7.50 -3.69
CA VAL A 250 15.68 -6.89 -3.67
C VAL A 250 16.65 -7.83 -4.36
N VAL A 251 17.40 -7.32 -5.33
CA VAL A 251 18.55 -8.01 -5.92
C VAL A 251 19.83 -7.30 -5.53
N ASP A 252 20.67 -7.93 -4.72
CA ASP A 252 21.89 -7.34 -4.15
C ASP A 252 23.16 -8.14 -4.49
N ARG A 253 24.33 -7.53 -4.29
CA ARG A 253 25.64 -8.15 -4.56
C ARG A 253 26.02 -9.32 -3.65
N GLY A 254 25.22 -9.64 -2.64
CA GLY A 254 25.54 -10.70 -1.70
C GLY A 254 26.69 -10.35 -0.76
N PRO A 255 27.47 -11.35 -0.32
CA PRO A 255 28.69 -11.13 0.45
C PRO A 255 29.86 -10.62 -0.40
N SER A 256 29.70 -10.51 -1.73
CA SER A 256 30.79 -10.13 -2.65
C SER A 256 31.31 -8.73 -2.36
N PRO A 257 32.63 -8.50 -2.30
CA PRO A 257 33.20 -7.15 -2.18
C PRO A 257 33.13 -6.36 -3.50
N TYR A 258 32.86 -7.03 -4.63
CA TYR A 258 32.70 -6.38 -5.93
C TYR A 258 31.26 -5.88 -6.11
N LEU A 259 31.12 -4.78 -6.86
CA LEU A 259 29.80 -4.27 -7.25
C LEU A 259 29.02 -5.34 -8.01
N SER A 260 27.72 -5.41 -7.75
CA SER A 260 26.81 -6.20 -8.58
C SER A 260 26.80 -5.62 -10.01
N ASN A 261 26.62 -6.49 -11.01
CA ASN A 261 26.36 -6.07 -12.38
C ASN A 261 25.08 -6.75 -12.86
N ILE A 262 23.98 -6.02 -12.82
CA ILE A 262 22.62 -6.53 -13.01
C ILE A 262 21.98 -5.84 -14.21
N ASP A 263 21.57 -6.61 -15.22
CA ASP A 263 20.85 -6.07 -16.37
C ASP A 263 19.36 -5.95 -16.08
N LEU A 264 18.81 -4.76 -16.36
CA LEU A 264 17.38 -4.45 -16.22
C LEU A 264 16.74 -4.31 -17.60
N PHE A 265 15.69 -5.09 -17.82
CA PHE A 265 14.84 -5.04 -19.00
C PHE A 265 13.41 -4.67 -18.61
N ILE A 266 12.78 -3.82 -19.41
CA ILE A 266 11.37 -3.42 -19.25
C ILE A 266 10.67 -3.71 -20.55
N GLN A 267 9.60 -4.52 -20.52
CA GLN A 267 8.89 -4.97 -21.73
C GLN A 267 9.84 -5.55 -22.79
N GLY A 268 10.81 -6.37 -22.36
CA GLY A 268 11.82 -6.99 -23.21
C GLY A 268 12.94 -6.06 -23.71
N LYS A 269 12.85 -4.74 -23.50
CA LYS A 269 13.90 -3.79 -23.89
C LYS A 269 14.93 -3.63 -22.79
N HIS A 270 16.22 -3.79 -23.11
CA HIS A 270 17.32 -3.46 -22.18
C HIS A 270 17.31 -1.96 -21.89
N VAL A 271 17.22 -1.60 -20.61
CA VAL A 271 17.15 -0.22 -20.15
C VAL A 271 18.50 0.25 -19.62
N THR A 272 19.11 -0.55 -18.73
CA THR A 272 20.40 -0.22 -18.12
C THR A 272 21.03 -1.45 -17.47
N SER A 273 22.33 -1.36 -17.20
CA SER A 273 23.08 -2.29 -16.36
C SER A 273 23.40 -1.61 -15.04
N VAL A 274 22.84 -2.13 -13.95
CA VAL A 274 23.00 -1.60 -12.60
C VAL A 274 24.33 -2.06 -12.04
N GLN A 275 25.23 -1.10 -11.83
CA GLN A 275 26.49 -1.28 -11.12
C GLN A 275 26.40 -0.60 -9.76
N GLY A 276 26.37 -1.37 -8.69
CA GLY A 276 26.15 -0.85 -7.33
C GLY A 276 26.03 -1.96 -6.29
N ASP A 277 25.47 -1.63 -5.14
CA ASP A 277 25.13 -2.63 -4.12
C ASP A 277 23.95 -3.51 -4.56
N GLY A 278 23.03 -2.97 -5.36
CA GLY A 278 21.89 -3.73 -5.87
C GLY A 278 20.77 -2.89 -6.49
N LEU A 279 19.60 -3.50 -6.59
CA LEU A 279 18.37 -2.95 -7.16
C LEU A 279 17.17 -3.42 -6.33
N ILE A 280 16.29 -2.48 -5.97
CA ILE A 280 15.00 -2.75 -5.33
C ILE A 280 13.91 -2.57 -6.37
N VAL A 281 13.01 -3.55 -6.50
CA VAL A 281 11.74 -3.38 -7.18
C VAL A 281 10.63 -3.44 -6.14
N SER A 282 9.87 -2.36 -5.98
CA SER A 282 8.88 -2.24 -4.92
C SER A 282 7.50 -1.85 -5.43
N THR A 283 6.48 -2.21 -4.65
CA THR A 283 5.11 -1.70 -4.81
C THR A 283 5.01 -0.29 -4.20
N PRO A 284 3.89 0.42 -4.41
CA PRO A 284 3.58 1.65 -3.67
C PRO A 284 3.56 1.42 -2.15
N THR A 285 3.12 0.23 -1.70
CA THR A 285 3.16 -0.14 -0.27
C THR A 285 4.60 -0.24 0.23
N GLY A 286 5.51 -0.86 -0.55
CA GLY A 286 6.93 -0.93 -0.22
C GLY A 286 7.69 0.39 -0.37
N SER A 287 7.05 1.46 -0.87
CA SER A 287 7.67 2.77 -1.02
C SER A 287 8.11 3.39 0.30
N THR A 288 7.49 3.00 1.42
CA THR A 288 7.79 3.44 2.78
C THR A 288 8.66 2.43 3.55
N ALA A 289 9.05 1.32 2.92
CA ALA A 289 9.86 0.27 3.51
C ALA A 289 11.34 0.43 3.12
N TYR A 290 12.00 -0.58 2.53
CA TYR A 290 13.42 -0.46 2.23
C TYR A 290 13.71 0.57 1.12
N ALA A 291 12.76 0.77 0.20
CA ALA A 291 12.91 1.69 -0.92
C ALA A 291 13.14 3.15 -0.48
N VAL A 292 12.45 3.66 0.56
CA VAL A 292 12.63 5.05 1.02
C VAL A 292 14.05 5.27 1.55
N ALA A 293 14.63 4.27 2.22
CA ALA A 293 16.00 4.34 2.71
C ALA A 293 17.03 4.38 1.56
N ALA A 294 16.71 3.78 0.42
CA ALA A 294 17.51 3.86 -0.81
C ALA A 294 17.22 5.12 -1.65
N GLY A 295 16.40 6.06 -1.15
CA GLY A 295 16.13 7.35 -1.80
C GLY A 295 14.90 7.38 -2.71
N ALA A 296 14.04 6.36 -2.65
CA ALA A 296 12.77 6.36 -3.39
C ALA A 296 11.79 7.41 -2.84
N SER A 297 10.85 7.85 -3.68
CA SER A 297 9.71 8.67 -3.23
C SER A 297 8.66 7.82 -2.54
N MET A 298 7.97 8.38 -1.55
CA MET A 298 6.78 7.73 -0.97
C MET A 298 5.59 7.88 -1.91
N ILE A 299 4.88 6.77 -2.12
CA ILE A 299 3.77 6.68 -3.06
C ILE A 299 2.52 6.18 -2.32
N HIS A 300 1.40 6.85 -2.53
CA HIS A 300 0.11 6.44 -1.98
C HIS A 300 -0.29 5.05 -2.52
N PRO A 301 -0.82 4.11 -1.70
CA PRO A 301 -1.14 2.74 -2.09
C PRO A 301 -2.05 2.62 -3.32
N SER A 302 -2.96 3.59 -3.51
CA SER A 302 -3.89 3.63 -4.65
C SER A 302 -3.27 4.03 -6.00
N VAL A 303 -1.98 4.38 -6.06
CA VAL A 303 -1.28 4.72 -7.31
C VAL A 303 -0.84 3.43 -8.02
N PRO A 304 -1.35 3.11 -9.22
CA PRO A 304 -1.00 1.86 -9.91
C PRO A 304 0.37 1.94 -10.57
N ALA A 305 1.42 1.63 -9.82
CA ALA A 305 2.80 1.69 -10.30
C ALA A 305 3.69 0.57 -9.74
N ILE A 306 4.81 0.34 -10.42
CA ILE A 306 5.96 -0.41 -9.91
C ILE A 306 7.12 0.59 -9.79
N MET A 307 7.88 0.50 -8.71
CA MET A 307 9.04 1.35 -8.45
C MET A 307 10.32 0.57 -8.64
N ILE A 308 11.35 1.21 -9.18
CA ILE A 308 12.67 0.63 -9.39
C ILE A 308 13.68 1.60 -8.78
N THR A 309 14.38 1.15 -7.74
CA THR A 309 15.24 1.99 -6.90
C THR A 309 16.62 1.35 -6.80
N PRO A 310 17.68 1.96 -7.36
CA PRO A 310 19.02 1.42 -7.21
C PRO A 310 19.54 1.57 -5.77
N ILE A 311 20.35 0.62 -5.32
CA ILE A 311 21.04 0.67 -4.03
C ILE A 311 22.48 1.09 -4.28
N CYS A 312 22.87 2.26 -3.77
CA CYS A 312 24.22 2.82 -3.89
C CYS A 312 24.82 2.66 -5.30
N PRO A 313 24.15 3.18 -6.36
CA PRO A 313 24.64 3.01 -7.72
C PRO A 313 25.96 3.77 -7.91
N HIS A 314 26.91 3.16 -8.61
CA HIS A 314 28.16 3.81 -9.01
C HIS A 314 27.92 4.97 -10.00
N SER A 315 26.83 4.88 -10.79
CA SER A 315 26.40 5.96 -11.66
C SER A 315 25.55 6.98 -10.91
N LEU A 316 26.02 8.24 -10.85
CA LEU A 316 25.29 9.36 -10.24
C LEU A 316 24.01 9.77 -10.99
N SER A 317 23.87 9.36 -12.25
CA SER A 317 22.67 9.66 -13.06
C SER A 317 21.55 8.65 -12.83
N PHE A 318 21.82 7.50 -12.19
CA PHE A 318 20.80 6.49 -11.98
C PHE A 318 19.93 6.83 -10.77
N ARG A 319 18.76 7.40 -11.05
CA ARG A 319 17.76 7.78 -10.05
C ARG A 319 16.65 6.74 -9.96
N PRO A 320 15.91 6.69 -8.83
CA PRO A 320 14.69 5.90 -8.74
C PRO A 320 13.72 6.26 -9.85
N ILE A 321 13.09 5.25 -10.46
CA ILE A 321 12.09 5.42 -11.52
C ILE A 321 10.78 4.74 -11.12
N VAL A 322 9.68 5.30 -11.59
CA VAL A 322 8.33 4.79 -11.39
C VAL A 322 7.75 4.45 -12.76
N VAL A 323 7.27 3.22 -12.92
CA VAL A 323 6.72 2.70 -14.18
C VAL A 323 5.28 2.22 -13.98
N PRO A 324 4.45 2.18 -15.03
CA PRO A 324 3.07 1.71 -14.92
C PRO A 324 2.98 0.28 -14.38
N ALA A 325 1.98 -0.03 -13.55
CA ALA A 325 1.83 -1.36 -12.94
C ALA A 325 1.72 -2.54 -13.93
N GLY A 326 1.30 -2.28 -15.16
CA GLY A 326 1.12 -3.30 -16.20
C GLY A 326 2.38 -3.71 -16.95
N VAL A 327 3.57 -3.17 -16.61
CA VAL A 327 4.81 -3.57 -17.28
C VAL A 327 5.39 -4.86 -16.70
N GLU A 328 6.02 -5.66 -17.56
CA GLU A 328 6.90 -6.75 -17.12
C GLU A 328 8.33 -6.22 -16.97
N LEU A 329 8.95 -6.53 -15.84
CA LEU A 329 10.37 -6.32 -15.59
C LEU A 329 11.09 -7.67 -15.65
N LYS A 330 12.27 -7.68 -16.27
CA LYS A 330 13.21 -8.79 -16.19
C LYS A 330 14.54 -8.29 -15.69
N ILE A 331 15.05 -8.95 -14.67
CA ILE A 331 16.32 -8.64 -14.00
C ILE A 331 17.22 -9.86 -14.16
N SER A 332 18.42 -9.71 -14.69
CA SER A 332 19.36 -10.83 -14.85
C SER A 332 20.75 -10.46 -14.40
N VAL A 333 21.50 -11.44 -13.90
CA VAL A 333 22.92 -11.27 -13.64
C VAL A 333 23.62 -11.10 -14.98
N SER A 334 24.34 -9.99 -15.15
CA SER A 334 25.01 -9.68 -16.41
C SER A 334 26.03 -10.77 -16.77
N PRO A 335 26.18 -11.14 -18.06
CA PRO A 335 27.23 -12.07 -18.49
C PRO A 335 28.63 -11.59 -18.11
N ASP A 336 28.83 -10.27 -18.04
CA ASP A 336 30.10 -9.63 -17.66
C ASP A 336 30.27 -9.47 -16.14
N SER A 337 29.31 -9.94 -15.33
CA SER A 337 29.44 -9.90 -13.88
C SER A 337 30.59 -10.79 -13.42
N ARG A 338 31.31 -10.37 -12.38
CA ARG A 338 32.39 -11.16 -11.76
C ARG A 338 31.89 -12.10 -10.68
N ASN A 339 30.65 -11.89 -10.23
CA ASN A 339 30.04 -12.59 -9.12
C ASN A 339 28.55 -12.82 -9.37
N THR A 340 28.01 -13.77 -8.61
CA THR A 340 26.58 -13.99 -8.45
C THR A 340 25.92 -12.80 -7.76
N SER A 341 24.60 -12.74 -7.86
CA SER A 341 23.76 -11.81 -7.09
C SER A 341 22.83 -12.59 -6.18
N TRP A 342 22.20 -11.92 -5.23
CA TRP A 342 21.24 -12.53 -4.31
C TRP A 342 19.91 -11.84 -4.45
N VAL A 343 18.83 -12.61 -4.44
CA VAL A 343 17.46 -12.08 -4.44
C VAL A 343 16.82 -12.35 -3.08
N SER A 344 16.05 -11.39 -2.57
CA SER A 344 15.19 -11.54 -1.39
C SER A 344 13.80 -10.98 -1.64
N PHE A 345 12.82 -11.52 -0.93
CA PHE A 345 11.39 -11.28 -1.12
C PHE A 345 10.80 -10.80 0.21
N ASP A 346 10.38 -9.55 0.31
CA ASP A 346 9.97 -8.89 1.58
C ASP A 346 10.97 -9.12 2.74
N GLY A 347 12.28 -9.06 2.42
CA GLY A 347 13.37 -9.31 3.38
C GLY A 347 13.55 -10.77 3.80
N ARG A 348 12.87 -11.72 3.14
CA ARG A 348 12.90 -13.16 3.42
C ARG A 348 13.31 -13.97 2.19
N ASN A 349 13.34 -15.29 2.33
CA ASN A 349 13.53 -16.27 1.25
C ASN A 349 14.71 -15.96 0.33
N ARG A 350 15.86 -15.64 0.93
CA ARG A 350 17.05 -15.23 0.18
C ARG A 350 17.58 -16.38 -0.67
N GLN A 351 17.77 -16.13 -1.97
CA GLN A 351 18.26 -17.11 -2.92
C GLN A 351 19.38 -16.51 -3.76
N GLU A 352 20.39 -17.32 -4.08
CA GLU A 352 21.46 -16.90 -4.99
C GLU A 352 20.97 -16.98 -6.44
N LEU A 353 21.33 -15.99 -7.26
CA LEU A 353 21.12 -15.91 -8.71
C LEU A 353 22.47 -16.09 -9.42
N PHE A 354 22.55 -17.11 -10.26
CA PHE A 354 23.75 -17.43 -11.04
C PHE A 354 23.69 -16.79 -12.43
N HIS A 355 24.81 -16.87 -13.15
CA HIS A 355 24.89 -16.39 -14.52
C HIS A 355 23.89 -17.11 -15.44
N GLY A 356 23.08 -16.31 -16.14
CA GLY A 356 22.01 -16.79 -17.01
C GLY A 356 20.68 -17.03 -16.29
N ASP A 357 20.64 -16.91 -14.96
CA ASP A 357 19.37 -16.84 -14.25
C ASP A 357 18.74 -15.45 -14.44
N SER A 358 17.42 -15.41 -14.37
CA SER A 358 16.69 -14.15 -14.40
C SER A 358 15.49 -14.17 -13.46
N LEU A 359 15.17 -13.00 -12.92
CA LEU A 359 13.99 -12.72 -12.14
C LEU A 359 13.01 -11.96 -13.05
N GLN A 360 11.82 -12.50 -13.26
CA GLN A 360 10.70 -11.78 -13.84
C GLN A 360 9.82 -11.21 -12.74
N VAL A 361 9.37 -9.97 -12.92
CA VAL A 361 8.52 -9.26 -11.97
C VAL A 361 7.35 -8.60 -12.71
N THR A 362 6.14 -8.90 -12.27
CA THR A 362 4.88 -8.28 -12.76
C THR A 362 4.02 -7.89 -11.57
N THR A 363 3.00 -7.06 -11.76
CA THR A 363 1.98 -6.84 -10.71
C THR A 363 1.10 -8.09 -10.61
N SER A 364 0.89 -8.58 -9.39
CA SER A 364 0.03 -9.74 -9.11
C SER A 364 -1.44 -9.41 -9.29
N THR A 365 -2.23 -10.39 -9.72
CA THR A 365 -3.70 -10.32 -9.72
C THR A 365 -4.32 -10.46 -8.33
N TYR A 366 -3.54 -10.83 -7.32
CA TYR A 366 -4.01 -11.02 -5.94
C TYR A 366 -3.45 -9.91 -5.03
N PRO A 367 -4.16 -8.79 -4.83
CA PRO A 367 -3.77 -7.77 -3.85
C PRO A 367 -4.03 -8.25 -2.40
N VAL A 368 -3.47 -7.52 -1.43
CA VAL A 368 -3.83 -7.66 -0.01
C VAL A 368 -4.94 -6.66 0.33
N PRO A 369 -6.15 -7.11 0.69
CA PRO A 369 -7.23 -6.22 1.12
C PRO A 369 -6.98 -5.77 2.57
N SER A 370 -6.44 -4.56 2.72
CA SER A 370 -6.22 -3.91 4.02
C SER A 370 -7.46 -3.13 4.41
N ILE A 371 -8.04 -3.40 5.57
CA ILE A 371 -9.17 -2.64 6.09
C ILE A 371 -8.67 -1.28 6.59
N CYS A 372 -9.42 -0.23 6.26
CA CYS A 372 -9.15 1.13 6.69
C CYS A 372 -9.89 1.47 7.99
N ALA A 373 -9.25 2.26 8.85
CA ALA A 373 -9.87 2.80 10.05
C ALA A 373 -10.87 3.91 9.71
N ALA A 374 -10.49 4.85 8.84
CA ALA A 374 -11.38 5.87 8.30
C ALA A 374 -11.60 5.69 6.80
N ASP A 375 -10.55 5.92 6.01
CA ASP A 375 -10.56 5.77 4.55
C ASP A 375 -9.12 5.71 4.01
N GLN A 376 -8.96 5.36 2.73
CA GLN A 376 -7.66 5.17 2.10
C GLN A 376 -6.73 6.38 2.19
N ILE A 377 -7.29 7.59 2.12
CA ILE A 377 -6.54 8.85 2.06
C ILE A 377 -6.14 9.24 3.47
N THR A 378 -7.12 9.32 4.36
CA THR A 378 -6.94 9.76 5.75
C THR A 378 -5.91 8.88 6.46
N ASP A 379 -6.11 7.55 6.41
CA ASP A 379 -5.21 6.60 7.07
C ASP A 379 -3.75 6.75 6.59
N TRP A 380 -3.53 6.98 5.28
CA TRP A 380 -2.17 7.11 4.75
C TRP A 380 -1.49 8.42 5.17
N PHE A 381 -2.21 9.54 5.15
CA PHE A 381 -1.67 10.83 5.56
C PHE A 381 -1.44 10.92 7.06
N ASP A 382 -2.29 10.31 7.87
CA ASP A 382 -2.11 10.22 9.32
C ASP A 382 -0.86 9.38 9.64
N SER A 383 -0.70 8.21 9.00
CA SER A 383 0.53 7.42 9.08
C SER A 383 1.77 8.23 8.67
N LEU A 384 1.69 9.01 7.58
CA LEU A 384 2.80 9.85 7.13
C LEU A 384 3.18 10.92 8.16
N ALA A 385 2.18 11.59 8.74
CA ALA A 385 2.37 12.64 9.72
C ALA A 385 2.98 12.12 11.02
N GLU A 386 2.50 10.98 11.53
CA GLU A 386 2.96 10.41 12.78
C GLU A 386 4.29 9.67 12.65
N CYS A 387 4.46 8.83 11.61
CA CYS A 387 5.67 8.01 11.47
C CYS A 387 6.92 8.84 11.15
N LEU A 388 6.77 9.91 10.36
CA LEU A 388 7.90 10.70 9.87
C LEU A 388 7.98 12.10 10.48
N HIS A 389 7.04 12.45 11.38
CA HIS A 389 6.87 13.83 11.86
C HIS A 389 6.91 14.82 10.70
N TRP A 390 6.18 14.50 9.64
CA TRP A 390 6.38 15.09 8.32
C TRP A 390 6.26 16.62 8.37
N ASN A 391 7.40 17.28 8.16
CA ASN A 391 7.54 18.74 8.15
C ASN A 391 7.03 19.45 9.41
N VAL A 392 7.13 18.83 10.60
CA VAL A 392 6.91 19.51 11.88
C VAL A 392 8.03 20.53 12.09
N ARG A 393 7.79 21.78 11.68
CA ARG A 393 8.66 22.93 11.90
C ARG A 393 7.94 24.00 12.71
N LYS A 394 8.67 24.74 13.54
CA LYS A 394 8.15 26.01 14.08
C LYS A 394 7.75 26.89 12.88
N LYS A 395 6.48 27.30 12.80
CA LYS A 395 6.04 28.25 11.78
C LYS A 395 6.93 29.48 11.86
N GLN A 396 7.56 29.82 10.74
CA GLN A 396 8.38 31.02 10.66
C GLN A 396 7.49 32.21 10.97
N LYS A 397 7.88 33.02 11.96
CA LYS A 397 7.14 34.25 12.29
C LYS A 397 7.14 35.14 11.06
N HIS A 398 6.02 35.81 10.82
CA HIS A 398 5.93 36.84 9.79
C HIS A 398 6.99 37.91 10.09
N LEU A 399 7.60 38.48 9.05
CA LEU A 399 8.42 39.68 9.21
C LEU A 399 7.48 40.82 9.65
N ASP A 400 7.57 41.23 10.91
CA ASP A 400 6.92 42.46 11.36
C ASP A 400 7.81 43.64 10.88
N GLU A 401 7.45 44.24 9.74
CA GLU A 401 8.19 45.37 9.12
C GLU A 401 8.35 46.60 10.04
N LEU A 402 7.70 46.61 11.21
CA LEU A 402 7.69 47.74 12.14
C LEU A 402 8.65 47.59 13.33
N SER A 403 9.13 46.39 13.69
CA SER A 403 10.00 46.21 14.87
C SER A 403 11.50 46.33 14.58
N ASP A 404 11.92 46.10 13.33
CA ASP A 404 13.35 46.10 12.97
C ASP A 404 13.88 47.51 12.64
N LEU A 405 13.00 48.48 12.39
CA LEU A 405 13.38 49.89 12.18
C LEU A 405 13.61 50.65 13.50
N THR A 406 13.19 50.11 14.65
CA THR A 406 13.36 50.76 15.96
C THR A 406 14.61 50.33 16.71
N HIS A 407 15.37 49.36 16.21
CA HIS A 407 16.61 48.90 16.85
C HIS A 407 17.90 49.51 16.28
N SER A 408 17.82 50.42 15.29
CA SER A 408 19.01 51.08 14.72
C SER A 408 19.27 52.50 15.25
N SER A 409 18.65 52.92 16.36
CA SER A 409 18.95 54.22 17.00
C SER A 409 19.62 54.02 18.36
N SER A 410 20.96 54.03 18.33
CA SER A 410 21.87 54.62 19.31
C SER A 410 21.53 54.47 20.80
N ASN A 411 22.28 53.61 21.50
CA ASN A 411 22.70 53.83 22.89
C ASN A 411 23.86 52.89 23.26
N ASP A 412 25.04 53.12 22.66
CA ASP A 412 26.32 52.66 23.23
C ASP A 412 26.96 53.85 23.94
N THR A 413 26.46 54.16 25.15
CA THR A 413 27.17 55.02 26.10
C THR A 413 28.16 54.16 26.86
N LEU A 414 29.44 54.54 26.75
CA LEU A 414 30.54 54.13 27.62
C LEU A 414 30.13 54.24 29.09
N ASP A 415 30.25 53.14 29.84
CA ASP A 415 30.68 53.18 31.25
C ASP A 415 30.84 51.75 31.79
N SER A 416 32.09 51.30 31.91
CA SER A 416 32.62 50.57 33.08
C SER A 416 34.00 49.97 32.76
N LEU A 417 35.02 50.85 32.72
CA LEU A 417 36.36 50.47 33.16
C LEU A 417 36.40 50.70 34.68
N ASP A 418 36.49 49.63 35.47
CA ASP A 418 37.36 49.54 36.66
C ASP A 418 36.99 48.36 37.57
N ARG A 419 38.04 47.66 38.05
CA ARG A 419 38.12 46.61 39.08
C ARG A 419 37.78 45.19 38.57
N ASP A 420 38.70 44.23 38.51
CA ASP A 420 39.81 43.90 39.40
C ASP A 420 41.01 43.25 38.67
N SER A 421 42.20 43.57 39.21
CA SER A 421 43.54 42.96 39.06
C SER A 421 44.43 43.35 37.87
#